data_AF-S9ZT20-F1
#
_entry.id   AF-S9ZT20-F1
#
_cell.length_a   1.000
_cell.length_b   1.000
_cell.length_c   1.000
_cell.angle_alpha   90.00
_cell.angle_beta   90.00
_cell.angle_gamma   90.00
#
_symmetry.space_group_name_H-M   'P 1'
#
loop_
_entity.id
_entity.type
_entity.pdbx_description
1 polymer ?
#
loop_
_entity_poly.entity_id
_entity_poly.type
_entity_poly.pdbx_seq_one_letter_code
_entity_poly.pdbx_strand_id
1 'polypeptide(L)'
;MADFSLMAIDIPATPPAVLCFGAGDATAGSGLAADILTLASMGCHPLPVHTAVLLRDTRSVDEVWAQDAEIVVAQARTILEDIPVAAFKLGFCGSVENLAAIAEILSDYPDLALIVEPALYACGDLGEAGEEMSAALADLILPQTTLLVLGRHELCRLVGVACSDGEHDETELPAVDDALAQVLAGGTEYILLTGGSEHGPQVVNSLIGQAGSVRTDAWPRLGGRFLGAGTTLAAAAAAALAHGMDLPEAVREAQEFTQQALRHAYRPGMGLALPDRFFWARGKGDADE
;
A
#
# COMPACT_ATOMS: atom_id res chain seq x y z
N MET A 1 -51.52 -19.23 12.49
CA MET A 1 -50.12 -19.12 12.94
C MET A 1 -49.27 -19.60 11.78
N ALA A 2 -48.58 -18.70 11.09
CA ALA A 2 -47.66 -19.06 10.03
C ALA A 2 -46.33 -19.44 10.69
N ASP A 3 -45.88 -20.65 10.42
CA ASP A 3 -44.61 -21.21 10.88
C ASP A 3 -43.49 -20.62 10.01
N PHE A 4 -42.80 -19.59 10.53
CA PHE A 4 -41.58 -19.07 9.92
C PHE A 4 -40.42 -19.95 10.37
N SER A 5 -40.31 -21.13 9.76
CA SER A 5 -39.08 -21.92 9.82
C SER A 5 -37.98 -21.12 9.12
N LEU A 6 -37.19 -20.38 9.90
CA LEU A 6 -35.98 -19.71 9.42
C LEU A 6 -35.09 -20.74 8.72
N MET A 7 -34.84 -20.54 7.43
CA MET A 7 -33.82 -21.32 6.72
C MET A 7 -32.48 -21.04 7.39
N ALA A 8 -31.91 -22.06 8.03
CA ALA A 8 -30.55 -21.99 8.52
C ALA A 8 -29.63 -21.76 7.31
N ILE A 9 -28.92 -20.64 7.31
CA ILE A 9 -27.87 -20.36 6.32
C ILE A 9 -26.61 -21.03 6.85
N ASP A 10 -25.97 -21.86 6.01
CA ASP A 10 -24.64 -22.37 6.30
C ASP A 10 -23.66 -21.20 6.25
N ILE A 11 -23.01 -20.88 7.37
CA ILE A 11 -22.09 -19.75 7.45
C ILE A 11 -20.76 -20.24 6.87
N PRO A 12 -20.32 -19.72 5.70
CA PRO A 12 -19.08 -20.15 5.09
C PRO A 12 -17.88 -19.74 5.95
N ALA A 13 -16.74 -20.40 5.74
CA ALA A 13 -15.49 -20.00 6.36
C ALA A 13 -15.15 -18.53 6.02
N THR A 14 -14.73 -17.76 7.02
CA THR A 14 -14.30 -16.37 6.83
C THR A 14 -13.12 -16.33 5.87
N PRO A 15 -13.16 -15.47 4.82
CA PRO A 15 -12.00 -15.23 3.99
C PRO A 15 -10.81 -14.71 4.84
N PRO A 16 -9.55 -14.86 4.39
CA PRO A 16 -8.42 -14.36 5.15
C PRO A 16 -8.55 -12.85 5.38
N ALA A 17 -8.48 -12.45 6.64
CA ALA A 17 -8.69 -11.08 7.04
C ALA A 17 -7.37 -10.29 7.03
N VAL A 18 -7.39 -9.08 6.47
CA VAL A 18 -6.23 -8.20 6.42
C VAL A 18 -6.56 -6.91 7.14
N LEU A 19 -5.80 -6.59 8.18
CA LEU A 19 -5.99 -5.36 8.95
C LEU A 19 -5.17 -4.22 8.33
N CYS A 20 -5.86 -3.16 7.94
CA CYS A 20 -5.29 -2.05 7.19
C CYS A 20 -5.26 -0.79 8.04
N PHE A 21 -4.07 -0.30 8.37
CA PHE A 21 -3.89 1.04 8.90
C PHE A 21 -3.73 2.02 7.74
N GLY A 22 -4.53 3.07 7.69
CA GLY A 22 -4.39 4.05 6.64
C GLY A 22 -5.37 5.22 6.72
N ALA A 23 -5.11 6.22 5.89
CA ALA A 23 -5.98 7.39 5.82
C ALA A 23 -7.25 7.11 4.99
N GLY A 24 -8.36 7.74 5.37
CA GLY A 24 -9.56 7.79 4.58
C GLY A 24 -9.41 8.74 3.40
N ASP A 25 -9.68 8.25 2.18
CA ASP A 25 -9.72 9.03 0.93
C ASP A 25 -11.12 8.97 0.33
N ALA A 26 -11.83 10.11 0.34
CA ALA A 26 -13.18 10.23 -0.18
C ALA A 26 -13.29 10.02 -1.70
N THR A 27 -12.18 10.11 -2.44
CA THR A 27 -12.16 9.82 -3.88
C THR A 27 -12.14 8.31 -4.17
N ALA A 28 -11.86 7.48 -3.16
CA ALA A 28 -11.56 6.05 -3.31
C ALA A 28 -10.37 5.74 -4.23
N GLY A 29 -9.51 6.73 -4.47
CA GLY A 29 -8.34 6.60 -5.33
C GLY A 29 -7.19 5.90 -4.62
N SER A 30 -6.86 6.30 -3.40
CA SER A 30 -5.86 5.68 -2.53
C SER A 30 -6.43 5.43 -1.11
N GLY A 31 -5.54 5.25 -0.12
CA GLY A 31 -5.91 5.04 1.28
C GLY A 31 -6.78 3.81 1.52
N LEU A 32 -7.52 3.82 2.63
CA LEU A 32 -8.33 2.68 3.08
C LEU A 32 -9.38 2.26 2.07
N ALA A 33 -9.98 3.20 1.34
CA ALA A 33 -10.97 2.85 0.32
C ALA A 33 -10.35 2.04 -0.82
N ALA A 34 -9.13 2.38 -1.27
CA ALA A 34 -8.39 1.60 -2.25
C ALA A 34 -7.98 0.22 -1.70
N ASP A 35 -7.54 0.16 -0.44
CA ASP A 35 -7.19 -1.08 0.23
C ASP A 35 -8.40 -2.03 0.30
N ILE A 36 -9.54 -1.54 0.80
CA ILE A 36 -10.81 -2.30 0.90
C ILE A 36 -11.23 -2.85 -0.46
N LEU A 37 -11.23 -2.01 -1.50
CA LEU A 37 -11.64 -2.44 -2.85
C LEU A 37 -10.70 -3.50 -3.42
N THR A 38 -9.39 -3.37 -3.19
CA THR A 38 -8.39 -4.33 -3.67
C THR A 38 -8.52 -5.67 -2.96
N LEU A 39 -8.54 -5.64 -1.63
CA LEU A 39 -8.65 -6.82 -0.78
C LEU A 39 -9.96 -7.57 -1.04
N ALA A 40 -11.09 -6.86 -1.10
CA ALA A 40 -12.38 -7.47 -1.41
C ALA A 40 -12.40 -8.10 -2.81
N SER A 41 -11.80 -7.45 -3.80
CA SER A 41 -11.68 -8.01 -5.15
C SER A 41 -10.83 -9.29 -5.18
N MET A 42 -9.80 -9.37 -4.35
CA MET A 42 -8.91 -10.55 -4.24
C MET A 42 -9.42 -11.58 -3.22
N GLY A 43 -10.67 -11.46 -2.77
CA GLY A 43 -11.31 -12.45 -1.91
C GLY A 43 -10.79 -12.46 -0.46
N CYS A 44 -10.27 -11.33 0.02
CA CYS A 44 -9.92 -11.13 1.43
C CYS A 44 -11.04 -10.39 2.17
N HIS A 45 -11.02 -10.46 3.51
CA HIS A 45 -11.87 -9.64 4.36
C HIS A 45 -11.09 -8.42 4.88
N PRO A 46 -11.34 -7.20 4.35
CA PRO A 46 -10.62 -6.01 4.79
C PRO A 46 -11.12 -5.51 6.15
N LEU A 47 -10.18 -5.21 7.05
CA LEU A 47 -10.43 -4.64 8.38
C LEU A 47 -9.77 -3.26 8.47
N PRO A 48 -10.46 -2.16 8.11
CA PRO A 48 -9.88 -0.83 8.06
C PRO A 48 -9.76 -0.19 9.46
N VAL A 49 -8.59 0.36 9.77
CA VAL A 49 -8.30 1.22 10.92
C VAL A 49 -7.94 2.61 10.42
N HIS A 50 -8.79 3.59 10.71
CA HIS A 50 -8.62 4.97 10.24
C HIS A 50 -7.55 5.70 11.04
N THR A 51 -6.46 6.10 10.37
CA THR A 51 -5.34 6.86 10.96
C THR A 51 -5.41 8.35 10.66
N ALA A 52 -6.03 8.74 9.55
CA ALA A 52 -6.21 10.13 9.17
C ALA A 52 -7.39 10.29 8.20
N VAL A 53 -7.79 11.53 7.94
CA VAL A 53 -8.70 11.92 6.86
C VAL A 53 -7.93 12.78 5.86
N LEU A 54 -7.99 12.40 4.58
CA LEU A 54 -7.45 13.19 3.48
C LEU A 54 -8.58 14.07 2.90
N LEU A 55 -8.45 15.38 3.04
CA LEU A 55 -9.26 16.34 2.30
C LEU A 55 -8.60 16.52 0.94
N ARG A 56 -9.10 15.82 -0.08
CA ARG A 56 -8.48 15.77 -1.40
C ARG A 56 -9.49 15.63 -2.52
N ASP A 57 -9.09 16.01 -3.73
CA ASP A 57 -9.77 15.61 -4.97
C ASP A 57 -8.87 14.66 -5.79
N THR A 58 -9.30 14.30 -7.00
CA THR A 58 -8.51 13.40 -7.88
C THR A 58 -7.18 14.01 -8.40
N ARG A 59 -6.84 15.26 -8.05
CA ARG A 59 -5.62 15.97 -8.50
C ARG A 59 -4.61 16.16 -7.38
N SER A 60 -5.06 16.63 -6.22
CA SER A 60 -4.18 17.02 -5.11
C SER A 60 -4.82 16.69 -3.77
N VAL A 61 -3.97 16.67 -2.74
CA VAL A 61 -4.39 16.70 -1.34
C VAL A 61 -4.37 18.15 -0.90
N ASP A 62 -5.46 18.61 -0.30
CA ASP A 62 -5.59 19.98 0.20
C ASP A 62 -5.23 20.05 1.69
N GLU A 63 -5.75 19.11 2.49
CA GLU A 63 -5.45 19.02 3.92
C GLU A 63 -5.39 17.57 4.41
N VAL A 64 -4.67 17.37 5.51
CA VAL A 64 -4.56 16.09 6.23
C VAL A 64 -4.96 16.31 7.67
N TRP A 65 -5.95 15.59 8.15
CA TRP A 65 -6.34 15.60 9.56
C TRP A 65 -6.03 14.24 10.18
N ALA A 66 -4.99 14.20 11.01
CA ALA A 66 -4.63 12.99 11.75
C ALA A 66 -5.71 12.63 12.78
N GLN A 67 -5.97 11.34 12.94
CA GLN A 67 -6.79 10.80 14.01
C GLN A 67 -5.99 10.81 15.32
N ASP A 68 -6.69 10.91 16.44
CA ASP A 68 -6.09 10.69 17.76
C ASP A 68 -5.56 9.26 17.89
N ALA A 69 -4.32 9.10 18.37
CA ALA A 69 -3.66 7.81 18.50
C ALA A 69 -4.42 6.85 19.43
N GLU A 70 -5.09 7.35 20.48
CA GLU A 70 -5.92 6.50 21.37
C GLU A 70 -7.08 5.88 20.60
N ILE A 71 -7.67 6.62 19.65
CA ILE A 71 -8.76 6.12 18.78
C ILE A 71 -8.21 5.11 17.75
N VAL A 72 -7.00 5.31 17.23
CA VAL A 72 -6.33 4.32 16.35
C VAL A 72 -6.12 3.01 17.10
N VAL A 73 -5.59 3.07 18.34
CA VAL A 73 -5.36 1.90 19.19
C VAL A 73 -6.67 1.21 19.53
N ALA A 74 -7.69 1.96 19.95
CA ALA A 74 -8.99 1.39 20.30
C ALA A 74 -9.64 0.64 19.13
N GLN A 75 -9.60 1.21 17.91
CA GLN A 75 -10.09 0.52 16.70
C GLN A 75 -9.34 -0.80 16.46
N ALA A 76 -8.01 -0.75 16.45
CA ALA A 76 -7.19 -1.91 16.11
C ALA A 76 -7.32 -3.02 17.16
N ARG A 77 -7.18 -2.70 18.44
CA ARG A 77 -7.24 -3.68 19.54
C ARG A 77 -8.61 -4.33 19.64
N THR A 78 -9.69 -3.57 19.48
CA THR A 78 -11.06 -4.13 19.47
C THR A 78 -11.25 -5.18 18.39
N ILE A 79 -10.72 -4.94 17.19
CA ILE A 79 -10.82 -5.89 16.07
C ILE A 79 -9.87 -7.08 16.25
N LEU A 80 -8.65 -6.85 16.71
CA LEU A 80 -7.66 -7.90 16.96
C LEU A 80 -8.08 -8.88 18.07
N GLU A 81 -8.94 -8.45 18.99
CA GLU A 81 -9.55 -9.31 20.01
C GLU A 81 -10.72 -10.18 19.47
N ASP A 82 -11.30 -9.82 18.33
CA ASP A 82 -12.50 -10.46 17.76
C ASP A 82 -12.17 -11.33 16.52
N ILE A 83 -11.40 -10.80 15.58
CA ILE A 83 -11.18 -11.39 14.25
C ILE A 83 -9.71 -11.81 14.09
N PRO A 84 -9.42 -13.10 13.80
CA PRO A 84 -8.07 -13.54 13.45
C PRO A 84 -7.57 -12.85 12.17
N VAL A 85 -6.48 -12.10 12.29
CA VAL A 85 -5.84 -11.39 11.18
C VAL A 85 -4.75 -12.27 10.56
N ALA A 86 -4.70 -12.32 9.22
CA ALA A 86 -3.72 -13.08 8.45
C ALA A 86 -2.53 -12.23 7.97
N ALA A 87 -2.71 -10.92 7.81
CA ALA A 87 -1.63 -9.99 7.46
C ALA A 87 -2.00 -8.55 7.86
N PHE A 88 -0.99 -7.70 8.00
CA PHE A 88 -1.16 -6.26 8.15
C PHE A 88 -0.78 -5.52 6.87
N LYS A 89 -1.54 -4.46 6.58
CA LYS A 89 -1.14 -3.44 5.62
C LYS A 89 -1.07 -2.09 6.29
N LEU A 90 0.01 -1.35 6.06
CA LEU A 90 0.18 0.01 6.56
C LEU A 90 0.32 0.97 5.39
N GLY A 91 -0.56 1.98 5.37
CA GLY A 91 -0.53 3.13 4.49
C GLY A 91 -0.09 4.40 5.22
N PHE A 92 -0.41 5.55 4.64
CA PHE A 92 -0.19 6.85 5.28
C PHE A 92 -0.87 6.95 6.66
N CYS A 93 -0.10 7.28 7.70
CA CYS A 93 -0.54 7.28 9.11
C CYS A 93 -0.93 8.66 9.67
N GLY A 94 -0.60 9.74 8.96
CA GLY A 94 -0.98 11.12 9.30
C GLY A 94 -0.20 11.79 10.44
N SER A 95 0.41 11.04 11.36
CA SER A 95 1.24 11.60 12.44
C SER A 95 2.28 10.61 12.99
N VAL A 96 3.27 11.16 13.71
CA VAL A 96 4.30 10.39 14.43
C VAL A 96 3.70 9.59 15.59
N GLU A 97 2.72 10.16 16.28
CA GLU A 97 2.02 9.49 17.40
C GLU A 97 1.29 8.24 16.90
N ASN A 98 0.65 8.31 15.73
CA ASN A 98 0.01 7.15 15.11
C ASN A 98 1.04 6.09 14.72
N LEU A 99 2.19 6.47 14.15
CA LEU A 99 3.26 5.52 13.83
C LEU A 99 3.78 4.81 15.08
N ALA A 100 4.00 5.53 16.18
CA ALA A 100 4.44 4.94 17.44
C ALA A 100 3.41 3.98 18.04
N ALA A 101 2.13 4.38 18.07
CA ALA A 101 1.04 3.54 18.56
C ALA A 101 0.85 2.27 17.72
N ILE A 102 0.95 2.39 16.39
CA ILE A 102 0.85 1.25 15.48
C ILE A 102 2.07 0.33 15.64
N ALA A 103 3.29 0.88 15.78
CA ALA A 103 4.49 0.10 16.00
C ALA A 103 4.41 -0.77 17.27
N GLU A 104 3.81 -0.25 18.35
CA GLU A 104 3.56 -1.02 19.57
C GLU A 104 2.57 -2.17 19.31
N ILE A 105 1.49 -1.93 18.59
CA ILE A 105 0.52 -2.97 18.22
C ILE A 105 1.18 -4.06 17.38
N LEU A 106 1.93 -3.67 16.35
CA LEU A 106 2.60 -4.62 15.45
C LEU A 106 3.61 -5.50 16.19
N SER A 107 4.27 -4.97 17.23
CA SER A 107 5.26 -5.73 17.99
C SER A 107 4.69 -6.94 18.75
N ASP A 108 3.37 -6.96 19.02
CA ASP A 108 2.68 -8.09 19.62
C ASP A 108 2.40 -9.24 18.63
N TYR A 109 2.56 -9.00 17.32
CA TYR A 109 2.24 -9.94 16.24
C TYR A 109 3.42 -10.10 15.27
N PRO A 110 4.64 -10.46 15.73
CA PRO A 110 5.84 -10.49 14.90
C PRO A 110 5.81 -11.56 13.80
N ASP A 111 4.94 -12.57 13.90
CA ASP A 111 4.81 -13.65 12.93
C ASP A 111 3.88 -13.30 11.74
N LEU A 112 3.13 -12.19 11.84
CA LEU A 112 2.23 -11.76 10.76
C LEU A 112 2.96 -10.85 9.77
N ALA A 113 2.78 -11.12 8.48
CA ALA A 113 3.40 -10.31 7.44
C ALA A 113 2.89 -8.86 7.50
N LEU A 114 3.84 -7.92 7.49
CA LEU A 114 3.56 -6.48 7.42
C LEU A 114 3.96 -5.93 6.05
N ILE A 115 2.96 -5.41 5.31
CA ILE A 115 3.15 -4.77 4.03
C ILE A 115 3.00 -3.26 4.20
N VAL A 116 4.05 -2.51 3.89
CA VAL A 116 4.09 -1.04 4.06
C VAL A 116 4.13 -0.36 2.70
N GLU A 117 3.17 0.53 2.45
CA GLU A 117 3.22 1.52 1.38
C GLU A 117 3.10 2.90 2.02
N PRO A 118 4.22 3.60 2.25
CA PRO A 118 4.22 4.75 3.14
C PRO A 118 3.49 5.96 2.57
N ALA A 119 3.19 5.96 1.26
CA ALA A 119 2.44 7.00 0.57
C ALA A 119 3.02 8.40 0.85
N LEU A 120 4.36 8.52 0.78
CA LEU A 120 5.09 9.73 1.16
C LEU A 120 4.83 10.91 0.21
N TYR A 121 4.09 10.70 -0.88
CA TYR A 121 3.54 11.78 -1.70
C TYR A 121 2.67 12.76 -0.90
N ALA A 122 1.98 12.28 0.15
CA ALA A 122 1.20 13.14 1.04
C ALA A 122 2.08 13.97 1.98
N CYS A 123 3.34 13.58 2.18
CA CYS A 123 4.30 14.29 3.03
C CYS A 123 4.98 15.46 2.31
N GLY A 124 4.96 15.51 0.97
CA GLY A 124 5.61 16.56 0.19
C GLY A 124 5.14 17.98 0.56
N ASP A 125 3.87 18.11 0.91
CA ASP A 125 3.24 19.38 1.27
C ASP A 125 3.30 19.68 2.79
N LEU A 126 3.85 18.76 3.61
CA LEU A 126 3.86 18.85 5.08
C LEU A 126 5.17 19.42 5.66
N GLY A 127 6.18 19.71 4.84
CA GLY A 127 7.44 20.30 5.29
C GLY A 127 8.14 19.48 6.38
N GLU A 128 8.57 20.12 7.47
CA GLU A 128 9.28 19.48 8.61
C GLU A 128 8.49 18.30 9.21
N ALA A 129 7.17 18.41 9.32
CA ALA A 129 6.33 17.31 9.82
C ALA A 129 6.41 16.07 8.92
N GLY A 130 6.63 16.25 7.62
CA GLY A 130 6.88 15.16 6.68
C GLY A 130 8.21 14.45 6.92
N GLU A 131 9.25 15.19 7.32
CA GLU A 131 10.57 14.65 7.66
C GLU A 131 10.52 13.87 8.97
N GLU A 132 9.88 14.43 10.00
CA GLU A 132 9.67 13.76 11.30
C GLU A 132 8.90 12.43 11.14
N MET A 133 7.84 12.41 10.33
CA MET A 133 7.12 11.18 10.02
C MET A 133 7.96 10.17 9.25
N SER A 134 8.82 10.62 8.32
CA SER A 134 9.70 9.72 7.57
C SER A 134 10.74 9.08 8.50
N ALA A 135 11.31 9.85 9.42
CA ALA A 135 12.22 9.34 10.45
C ALA A 135 11.51 8.37 11.39
N ALA A 136 10.32 8.71 11.89
CA ALA A 136 9.54 7.82 12.76
C ALA A 136 9.14 6.52 12.07
N LEU A 137 8.79 6.57 10.77
CA LEU A 137 8.52 5.38 9.98
C LEU A 137 9.78 4.49 9.89
N ALA A 138 10.93 5.09 9.61
CA ALA A 138 12.21 4.39 9.51
C ALA A 138 12.63 3.73 10.83
N ASP A 139 12.45 4.42 11.96
CA ASP A 139 12.90 3.94 13.27
C ASP A 139 11.93 2.94 13.90
N LEU A 140 10.61 3.10 13.69
CA LEU A 140 9.59 2.36 14.44
C LEU A 140 8.90 1.25 13.63
N ILE A 141 8.70 1.44 12.32
CA ILE A 141 7.89 0.54 11.47
C ILE A 141 8.77 -0.33 10.57
N LEU A 142 9.76 0.26 9.90
CA LEU A 142 10.62 -0.48 8.96
C LEU A 142 11.33 -1.70 9.56
N PRO A 143 11.76 -1.70 10.84
CA PRO A 143 12.36 -2.89 11.47
C PRO A 143 11.39 -4.07 11.61
N GLN A 144 10.09 -3.82 11.49
CA GLN A 144 9.01 -4.82 11.60
C GLN A 144 8.41 -5.18 10.23
N THR A 145 8.96 -4.63 9.14
CA THR A 145 8.35 -4.68 7.80
C THR A 145 8.81 -5.89 7.01
N THR A 146 7.87 -6.75 6.63
CA THR A 146 8.12 -7.88 5.71
C THR A 146 8.29 -7.40 4.27
N LEU A 147 7.43 -6.50 3.80
CA LEU A 147 7.50 -5.96 2.43
C LEU A 147 7.25 -4.45 2.41
N LEU A 148 8.27 -3.70 2.00
CA LEU A 148 8.16 -2.27 1.74
C LEU A 148 7.93 -2.02 0.25
N VAL A 149 6.83 -1.35 -0.11
CA VAL A 149 6.46 -1.02 -1.50
C VAL A 149 6.56 0.48 -1.69
N LEU A 150 7.50 0.93 -2.53
CA LEU A 150 7.69 2.37 -2.79
C LEU A 150 8.40 2.64 -4.13
N GLY A 151 8.30 3.88 -4.61
CA GLY A 151 9.08 4.35 -5.76
C GLY A 151 10.45 4.93 -5.37
N ARG A 152 11.34 5.12 -6.36
CA ARG A 152 12.67 5.70 -6.14
C ARG A 152 12.64 7.04 -5.39
N HIS A 153 11.74 7.96 -5.73
CA HIS A 153 11.64 9.25 -5.05
C HIS A 153 11.25 9.12 -3.57
N GLU A 154 10.37 8.16 -3.25
CA GLU A 154 9.97 7.90 -1.87
C GLU A 154 11.11 7.26 -1.09
N LEU A 155 11.90 6.38 -1.72
CA LEU A 155 13.11 5.82 -1.12
C LEU A 155 14.09 6.92 -0.72
N CYS A 156 14.41 7.82 -1.67
CA CYS A 156 15.34 8.92 -1.40
C CYS A 156 14.86 9.82 -0.26
N ARG A 157 13.56 10.13 -0.24
CA ARG A 157 12.94 10.90 0.84
C ARG A 157 13.04 10.19 2.18
N LEU A 158 12.80 8.88 2.21
CA LEU A 158 12.86 8.07 3.42
C LEU A 158 14.25 8.06 4.06
N VAL A 159 15.31 8.03 3.24
CA VAL A 159 16.70 8.07 3.74
C VAL A 159 17.28 9.48 3.86
N GLY A 160 16.52 10.52 3.52
CA GLY A 160 17.00 11.91 3.58
C GLY A 160 18.02 12.28 2.50
N VAL A 161 18.02 11.59 1.37
CA VAL A 161 18.90 11.85 0.23
C VAL A 161 18.15 12.65 -0.84
N ALA A 162 18.78 13.69 -1.39
CA ALA A 162 18.21 14.45 -2.49
C ALA A 162 18.25 13.63 -3.79
N CYS A 163 17.11 13.49 -4.46
CA CYS A 163 17.01 12.90 -5.81
C CYS A 163 16.57 13.97 -6.80
N SER A 164 17.30 14.11 -7.92
CA SER A 164 17.03 15.13 -8.94
C SER A 164 16.13 14.57 -10.05
N ASP A 165 15.30 15.43 -10.66
CA ASP A 165 14.31 15.03 -11.68
C ASP A 165 14.91 14.91 -13.10
N GLY A 166 16.24 14.84 -13.24
CA GLY A 166 16.92 14.96 -14.54
C GLY A 166 17.98 13.89 -14.79
N GLU A 167 17.94 13.34 -16.01
CA GLU A 167 18.95 12.54 -16.73
C GLU A 167 20.01 11.82 -15.90
N HIS A 168 20.00 10.47 -15.97
CA HIS A 168 21.11 9.55 -15.70
C HIS A 168 22.47 10.23 -15.48
N ASP A 169 22.71 10.73 -14.28
CA ASP A 169 24.07 10.97 -13.83
C ASP A 169 24.51 9.67 -13.17
N GLU A 170 25.62 9.09 -13.63
CA GLU A 170 26.15 7.81 -13.11
C GLU A 170 26.46 7.87 -11.60
N THR A 171 26.40 9.07 -11.02
CA THR A 171 26.49 9.41 -9.60
C THR A 171 25.19 9.19 -8.80
N GLU A 172 24.02 9.06 -9.43
CA GLU A 172 22.74 8.82 -8.73
C GLU A 172 22.44 7.34 -8.47
N LEU A 173 22.97 6.43 -9.30
CA LEU A 173 22.88 4.98 -9.11
C LEU A 173 23.46 4.50 -7.77
N PRO A 174 24.68 4.93 -7.35
CA PRO A 174 25.21 4.54 -6.05
C PRO A 174 24.36 5.06 -4.88
N ALA A 175 23.67 6.20 -5.03
CA ALA A 175 22.79 6.73 -3.98
C ALA A 175 21.54 5.86 -3.74
N VAL A 176 21.01 5.19 -4.77
CA VAL A 176 19.87 4.28 -4.62
C VAL A 176 20.29 2.97 -3.98
N ASP A 177 21.41 2.40 -4.41
CA ASP A 177 21.93 1.15 -3.84
C ASP A 177 22.31 1.34 -2.36
N ASP A 178 22.92 2.47 -2.00
CA ASP A 178 23.21 2.82 -0.61
C ASP A 178 21.93 3.01 0.21
N ALA A 179 20.90 3.66 -0.36
CA ALA A 179 19.61 3.83 0.30
C ALA A 179 18.88 2.50 0.53
N LEU A 180 18.89 1.60 -0.46
CA LEU A 180 18.36 0.24 -0.34
C LEU A 180 19.10 -0.52 0.76
N ALA A 181 20.44 -0.47 0.76
CA ALA A 181 21.26 -1.11 1.76
C ALA A 181 20.98 -0.56 3.16
N GLN A 182 20.78 0.75 3.32
CA GLN A 182 20.43 1.38 4.58
C GLN A 182 19.07 0.89 5.10
N VAL A 183 18.04 0.85 4.25
CA VAL A 183 16.69 0.41 4.65
C VAL A 183 16.68 -1.08 5.00
N LEU A 184 17.36 -1.92 4.21
CA LEU A 184 17.53 -3.35 4.53
C LEU A 184 18.31 -3.53 5.84
N ALA A 185 19.41 -2.81 6.04
CA ALA A 185 20.17 -2.86 7.29
C ALA A 185 19.36 -2.37 8.51
N GLY A 186 18.36 -1.52 8.30
CA GLY A 186 17.40 -1.07 9.31
C GLY A 186 16.38 -2.12 9.74
N GLY A 187 16.32 -3.29 9.07
CA GLY A 187 15.49 -4.42 9.48
C GLY A 187 14.30 -4.73 8.56
N THR A 188 14.08 -3.95 7.51
CA THR A 188 13.11 -4.33 6.46
C THR A 188 13.58 -5.60 5.76
N GLU A 189 12.69 -6.60 5.67
CA GLU A 189 13.05 -7.89 5.09
C GLU A 189 13.19 -7.81 3.56
N TYR A 190 12.20 -7.19 2.90
CA TYR A 190 12.16 -7.03 1.46
C TYR A 190 11.66 -5.66 1.03
N ILE A 191 12.22 -5.17 -0.07
CA ILE A 191 11.82 -3.91 -0.73
C ILE A 191 11.37 -4.25 -2.14
N LEU A 192 10.14 -3.86 -2.49
CA LEU A 192 9.67 -3.79 -3.86
C LEU A 192 9.86 -2.37 -4.38
N LEU A 193 10.98 -2.13 -5.05
CA LEU A 193 11.27 -0.85 -5.68
C LEU A 193 10.54 -0.76 -7.02
N THR A 194 9.64 0.21 -7.13
CA THR A 194 8.82 0.39 -8.35
C THR A 194 9.42 1.42 -9.31
N GLY A 195 9.51 1.07 -10.59
CA GLY A 195 9.99 1.94 -11.68
C GLY A 195 8.91 2.85 -12.26
N GLY A 196 7.82 3.09 -11.53
CA GLY A 196 6.65 3.83 -12.02
C GLY A 196 6.98 5.25 -12.48
N SER A 197 7.92 5.91 -11.79
CA SER A 197 8.37 7.27 -12.06
C SER A 197 9.46 7.38 -13.13
N GLU A 198 10.02 6.25 -13.57
CA GLU A 198 11.12 6.25 -14.54
C GLU A 198 10.63 6.48 -15.98
N HIS A 199 11.52 6.91 -16.85
CA HIS A 199 11.22 7.07 -18.28
C HIS A 199 11.46 5.76 -19.04
N GLY A 200 10.60 5.46 -20.01
CA GLY A 200 10.80 4.34 -20.93
C GLY A 200 9.51 3.62 -21.31
N PRO A 201 9.58 2.68 -22.26
CA PRO A 201 8.43 1.92 -22.73
C PRO A 201 7.90 0.90 -21.70
N GLN A 202 8.69 0.61 -20.67
CA GLN A 202 8.36 -0.36 -19.63
C GLN A 202 8.46 0.28 -18.24
N VAL A 203 7.76 -0.32 -17.29
CA VAL A 203 7.94 -0.12 -15.85
C VAL A 203 8.63 -1.38 -15.34
N VAL A 204 9.82 -1.21 -14.76
CA VAL A 204 10.58 -2.32 -14.16
C VAL A 204 10.41 -2.24 -12.65
N ASN A 205 9.97 -3.32 -12.04
CA ASN A 205 9.88 -3.44 -10.59
C ASN A 205 10.86 -4.49 -10.11
N SER A 206 11.60 -4.19 -9.05
CA SER A 206 12.62 -5.05 -8.48
C SER A 206 12.31 -5.37 -7.02
N LEU A 207 12.13 -6.65 -6.72
CA LEU A 207 12.06 -7.19 -5.37
C LEU A 207 13.47 -7.51 -4.89
N ILE A 208 13.87 -6.89 -3.80
CA ILE A 208 15.22 -6.94 -3.25
C ILE A 208 15.10 -7.37 -1.78
N GLY A 209 15.95 -8.30 -1.35
CA GLY A 209 16.09 -8.68 0.05
C GLY A 209 17.53 -8.56 0.52
N GLN A 210 17.82 -9.05 1.73
CA GLN A 210 19.17 -9.01 2.33
C GLN A 210 20.27 -9.66 1.47
N ALA A 211 19.92 -10.68 0.68
CA ALA A 211 20.86 -11.37 -0.21
C ALA A 211 21.00 -10.71 -1.60
N GLY A 212 20.35 -9.57 -1.82
CA GLY A 212 20.32 -8.84 -3.10
C GLY A 212 18.99 -9.02 -3.86
N SER A 213 19.06 -8.88 -5.18
CA SER A 213 17.87 -8.99 -6.05
C SER A 213 17.28 -10.40 -6.01
N VAL A 214 16.00 -10.48 -5.66
CA VAL A 214 15.21 -11.72 -5.60
C VAL A 214 14.46 -11.92 -6.91
N ARG A 215 13.87 -10.85 -7.43
CA ARG A 215 13.01 -10.88 -8.61
C ARG A 215 12.99 -9.53 -9.31
N THR A 216 12.94 -9.54 -10.63
CA THR A 216 12.71 -8.34 -11.45
C THR A 216 11.65 -8.64 -12.50
N ASP A 217 10.60 -7.83 -12.56
CA ASP A 217 9.53 -7.95 -13.55
C ASP A 217 9.42 -6.66 -14.37
N ALA A 218 9.22 -6.82 -15.68
CA ALA A 218 9.00 -5.71 -16.59
C ALA A 218 7.56 -5.72 -17.13
N TRP A 219 6.87 -4.60 -17.01
CA TRP A 219 5.50 -4.41 -17.44
C TRP A 219 5.40 -3.36 -18.54
N PRO A 220 4.50 -3.50 -19.52
CA PRO A 220 4.22 -2.44 -20.49
C PRO A 220 3.77 -1.17 -19.78
N ARG A 221 4.40 -0.03 -20.11
CA ARG A 221 3.97 1.26 -19.55
C ARG A 221 2.60 1.62 -20.12
N LEU A 222 1.63 1.80 -19.23
CA LEU A 222 0.30 2.23 -19.59
C LEU A 222 0.27 3.75 -19.76
N GLY A 223 -0.38 4.22 -20.82
CA GLY A 223 -0.52 5.65 -21.09
C GLY A 223 -1.46 6.30 -20.08
N GLY A 224 -0.91 7.05 -19.12
CA GLY A 224 -1.70 7.77 -18.13
C GLY A 224 -0.93 8.05 -16.84
N ARG A 225 -1.59 8.78 -15.94
CA ARG A 225 -1.19 8.94 -14.55
C ARG A 225 -2.35 8.47 -13.67
N PHE A 226 -2.03 7.72 -12.63
CA PHE A 226 -3.01 7.00 -11.83
C PHE A 226 -2.90 7.39 -10.36
N LEU A 227 -4.04 7.54 -9.71
CA LEU A 227 -4.11 7.73 -8.27
C LEU A 227 -4.26 6.37 -7.58
N GLY A 228 -3.31 6.03 -6.69
CA GLY A 228 -3.35 4.82 -5.87
C GLY A 228 -2.85 3.54 -6.57
N ALA A 229 -1.94 3.66 -7.55
CA ALA A 229 -1.26 2.50 -8.12
C ALA A 229 -0.43 1.75 -7.06
N GLY A 230 0.39 2.46 -6.28
CA GLY A 230 1.17 1.89 -5.16
C GLY A 230 0.29 1.26 -4.08
N THR A 231 -0.75 1.99 -3.65
CA THR A 231 -1.73 1.46 -2.68
C THR A 231 -2.41 0.18 -3.17
N THR A 232 -2.78 0.11 -4.46
CA THR A 232 -3.35 -1.11 -5.05
C THR A 232 -2.34 -2.25 -5.06
N LEU A 233 -1.09 -1.97 -5.43
CA LEU A 233 -0.01 -2.96 -5.46
C LEU A 233 0.26 -3.54 -4.06
N ALA A 234 0.38 -2.69 -3.05
CA ALA A 234 0.63 -3.11 -1.68
C ALA A 234 -0.56 -3.88 -1.09
N ALA A 235 -1.79 -3.43 -1.30
CA ALA A 235 -2.98 -4.15 -0.86
C ALA A 235 -3.12 -5.51 -1.57
N ALA A 236 -2.75 -5.60 -2.85
CA ALA A 236 -2.76 -6.86 -3.58
C ALA A 236 -1.67 -7.84 -3.10
N ALA A 237 -0.49 -7.33 -2.72
CA ALA A 237 0.56 -8.13 -2.11
C ALA A 237 0.12 -8.65 -0.73
N ALA A 238 -0.50 -7.80 0.08
CA ALA A 238 -1.09 -8.20 1.36
C ALA A 238 -2.17 -9.28 1.20
N ALA A 239 -3.04 -9.15 0.18
CA ALA A 239 -4.03 -10.18 -0.14
C ALA A 239 -3.37 -11.53 -0.47
N ALA A 240 -2.41 -11.52 -1.39
CA ALA A 240 -1.74 -12.75 -1.83
C ALA A 240 -0.99 -13.45 -0.69
N LEU A 241 -0.29 -12.69 0.16
CA LEU A 241 0.36 -13.22 1.36
C LEU A 241 -0.64 -13.76 2.38
N ALA A 242 -1.78 -13.08 2.58
CA ALA A 242 -2.85 -13.54 3.47
C ALA A 242 -3.50 -14.86 2.99
N HIS A 243 -3.46 -15.15 1.68
CA HIS A 243 -3.83 -16.45 1.09
C HIS A 243 -2.72 -17.51 1.20
N GLY A 244 -1.58 -17.19 1.81
CA GLY A 244 -0.47 -18.12 2.04
C GLY A 244 0.45 -18.32 0.83
N MET A 245 0.46 -17.40 -0.14
CA MET A 245 1.42 -17.44 -1.24
C MET A 245 2.84 -17.12 -0.75
N ASP A 246 3.84 -17.72 -1.41
CA ASP A 246 5.25 -17.36 -1.19
C ASP A 246 5.52 -15.92 -1.67
N LEU A 247 6.44 -15.21 -1.02
CA LEU A 247 6.60 -13.76 -1.21
C LEU A 247 6.89 -13.32 -2.66
N PRO A 248 7.84 -13.91 -3.41
CA PRO A 248 8.12 -13.49 -4.78
C PRO A 248 6.94 -13.77 -5.73
N GLU A 249 6.13 -14.78 -5.42
CA GLU A 249 4.93 -15.16 -6.17
C GLU A 249 3.78 -14.20 -5.83
N ALA A 250 3.61 -13.87 -4.55
CA ALA A 250 2.66 -12.88 -4.07
C ALA A 250 2.92 -11.50 -4.70
N VAL A 251 4.19 -11.08 -4.78
CA VAL A 251 4.61 -9.84 -5.44
C VAL A 251 4.30 -9.89 -6.95
N ARG A 252 4.47 -11.03 -7.60
CA ARG A 252 4.15 -11.18 -9.02
C ARG A 252 2.65 -11.09 -9.28
N GLU A 253 1.85 -11.76 -8.46
CA GLU A 253 0.38 -11.72 -8.52
C GLU A 253 -0.13 -10.30 -8.27
N ALA A 254 0.41 -9.62 -7.26
CA ALA A 254 0.06 -8.24 -6.93
C ALA A 254 0.33 -7.27 -8.08
N GLN A 255 1.46 -7.43 -8.77
CA GLN A 255 1.79 -6.65 -9.95
C GLN A 255 0.84 -6.95 -11.11
N GLU A 256 0.46 -8.22 -11.32
CA GLU A 256 -0.47 -8.61 -12.38
C GLU A 256 -1.86 -8.01 -12.14
N PHE A 257 -2.38 -8.14 -10.92
CA PHE A 257 -3.64 -7.53 -10.51
C PHE A 257 -3.61 -6.01 -10.73
N THR A 258 -2.54 -5.35 -10.28
CA THR A 258 -2.37 -3.90 -10.42
C THR A 258 -2.32 -3.50 -11.89
N GLN A 259 -1.58 -4.22 -12.73
CA GLN A 259 -1.52 -3.94 -14.17
C GLN A 259 -2.89 -4.02 -14.83
N GLN A 260 -3.72 -5.02 -14.47
CA GLN A 260 -5.07 -5.12 -15.00
C GLN A 260 -5.98 -4.00 -14.48
N ALA A 261 -5.91 -3.68 -13.18
CA ALA A 261 -6.69 -2.58 -12.60
C ALA A 261 -6.34 -1.23 -13.24
N LEU A 262 -5.06 -0.99 -13.52
CA LEU A 262 -4.60 0.22 -14.22
C LEU A 262 -5.01 0.24 -15.70
N ARG A 263 -4.98 -0.91 -16.38
CA ARG A 263 -5.40 -1.02 -17.78
C ARG A 263 -6.88 -0.66 -17.97
N HIS A 264 -7.71 -0.98 -16.99
CA HIS A 264 -9.15 -0.69 -16.99
C HIS A 264 -9.51 0.56 -16.17
N ALA A 265 -8.51 1.36 -15.81
CA ALA A 265 -8.71 2.55 -14.99
C ALA A 265 -9.74 3.50 -15.63
N TYR A 266 -10.51 4.18 -14.79
CA TYR A 266 -11.51 5.15 -15.20
C TYR A 266 -11.25 6.51 -14.55
N ARG A 267 -11.80 7.56 -15.14
CA ARG A 267 -11.71 8.92 -14.61
C ARG A 267 -13.07 9.37 -14.08
N PRO A 268 -13.31 9.30 -12.76
CA PRO A 268 -14.55 9.79 -12.17
C PRO A 268 -14.57 11.32 -12.06
N GLY A 269 -13.39 11.94 -11.96
CA GLY A 269 -13.20 13.37 -11.83
C GLY A 269 -12.30 13.94 -12.92
N MET A 270 -11.88 15.18 -12.71
CA MET A 270 -11.07 15.93 -13.67
C MET A 270 -9.56 15.79 -13.44
N GLY A 271 -9.13 14.89 -12.54
CA GLY A 271 -7.74 14.63 -12.20
C GLY A 271 -7.20 13.32 -12.75
N LEU A 272 -6.47 12.59 -11.91
CA LEU A 272 -5.84 11.31 -12.24
C LEU A 272 -6.90 10.21 -12.44
N ALA A 273 -6.55 9.19 -13.23
CA ALA A 273 -7.39 8.01 -13.37
C ALA A 273 -7.28 7.11 -12.14
N LEU A 274 -8.35 6.42 -11.78
CA LEU A 274 -8.39 5.50 -10.66
C LEU A 274 -8.33 4.06 -11.19
N PRO A 275 -7.50 3.18 -10.59
CA PRO A 275 -7.48 1.75 -10.94
C PRO A 275 -8.88 1.15 -10.78
N ASP A 276 -9.35 0.42 -11.80
CA ASP A 276 -10.57 -0.37 -11.66
C ASP A 276 -10.26 -1.68 -10.94
N ARG A 277 -10.38 -1.66 -9.62
CA ARG A 277 -10.11 -2.83 -8.78
C ARG A 277 -11.13 -3.95 -8.95
N PHE A 278 -12.22 -3.73 -9.69
CA PHE A 278 -13.20 -4.75 -10.05
C PHE A 278 -13.28 -4.92 -11.58
N PHE A 279 -12.15 -4.74 -12.28
CA PHE A 279 -12.05 -4.84 -13.75
C PHE A 279 -12.62 -6.14 -14.33
N TRP A 280 -12.62 -7.24 -13.57
CA TRP A 280 -13.16 -8.53 -13.99
C TRP A 280 -14.69 -8.64 -13.83
N ALA A 281 -15.29 -7.85 -12.94
CA ALA A 281 -16.73 -7.83 -12.70
C ALA A 281 -17.45 -6.83 -13.61
N ARG A 282 -16.77 -5.74 -13.98
CA ARG A 282 -17.26 -4.76 -14.94
C ARG A 282 -16.89 -5.26 -16.32
N GLY A 283 -17.84 -5.90 -17.01
CA GLY A 283 -17.64 -6.33 -18.40
C GLY A 283 -17.05 -5.19 -19.23
N LYS A 284 -16.16 -5.51 -20.19
CA LYS A 284 -15.60 -4.52 -21.11
C LYS A 284 -16.78 -3.76 -21.74
N GLY A 285 -16.95 -2.48 -21.40
CA GLY A 285 -17.79 -1.61 -22.21
C GLY A 285 -17.23 -1.65 -23.64
N ASP A 286 -18.12 -1.68 -24.63
CA ASP A 286 -17.85 -1.79 -26.06
C ASP A 286 -16.90 -0.68 -26.58
N ALA A 287 -15.62 -0.74 -26.23
CA ALA A 287 -14.59 0.23 -26.60
C ALA A 287 -13.44 -0.41 -27.40
N ASP A 288 -13.60 -1.68 -27.80
CA ASP A 288 -12.73 -2.39 -28.74
C ASP A 288 -13.49 -2.67 -30.07
N GLU A 289 -14.26 -1.69 -30.59
CA GLU A 289 -14.70 -1.63 -32.01
C GLU A 289 -14.17 -0.38 -32.73
#